data_AF-A0A8H4N931-F1
#
_entry.id   AF-A0A8H4N931-F1
#
_cell.length_a   1.000
_cell.length_b   1.000
_cell.length_c   1.000
_cell.angle_alpha   90.00
_cell.angle_beta   90.00
_cell.angle_gamma   90.00
#
_symmetry.space_group_name_H-M   'P 1'
#
loop_
_entity.id
_entity.type
_entity.pdbx_description
1 polymer ?
#
loop_
_entity_poly.entity_id
_entity_poly.type
_entity_poly.pdbx_seq_one_letter_code
_entity_poly.pdbx_strand_id
1 'polypeptide(L)'
;MRLLFGITILAPLALILVVVKGCTTEDDCSLNGVCSDGSCICDPGWRSADCGELDLYPATKWTGYNHTNANASDAYEGGTKGNSSWGGQILQDREDPNKFHLITSQFAHGCGLSGWKPFSTIIRAESSAGPRGPYTWAQELFSSFYHNPTTFWSPADELYLLYFIGVDYQVPDSCGSRTIGPNNISFSASPDLKSWSARKQILTNATNPAPWPLYSQGNHTSAFALAVEDNLIYVAENFNASCERIFNPSGQPWSEDPFLWRDKHGHWHILVHYMIDIEERNEKGPNVGAHLYARNLTGPWTFNKQTLAYNTTVNYDDGTSTVLYRRERPKLYFDSNDPEMTPLYLLNGVQENNSGGRSYTLIQPIGSGAEAYEKRLEF
;
A
#
# COMPACT_ATOMS: atom_id res chain seq x y z
N MET A 1 67.62 -34.59 -24.16
CA MET A 1 66.45 -34.88 -23.29
C MET A 1 66.56 -33.96 -22.07
N ARG A 2 65.93 -32.78 -22.10
CA ARG A 2 65.92 -31.81 -20.99
C ARG A 2 64.62 -32.00 -20.21
N LEU A 3 64.71 -32.39 -18.94
CA LEU A 3 63.56 -32.40 -18.02
C LEU A 3 63.39 -30.99 -17.42
N LEU A 4 62.22 -30.40 -17.63
CA LEU A 4 61.74 -29.20 -16.95
C LEU A 4 60.96 -29.62 -15.70
N PHE A 5 61.44 -29.26 -14.51
CA PHE A 5 60.68 -29.36 -13.27
C PHE A 5 59.76 -28.15 -13.15
N GLY A 6 58.45 -28.36 -13.26
CA GLY A 6 57.44 -27.35 -12.94
C GLY A 6 57.18 -27.33 -11.44
N ILE A 7 57.48 -26.22 -10.78
CA ILE A 7 57.11 -25.96 -9.38
C ILE A 7 55.71 -25.35 -9.39
N THR A 8 54.72 -26.12 -8.94
CA THR A 8 53.36 -25.62 -8.64
C THR A 8 53.38 -24.83 -7.34
N ILE A 9 53.21 -23.52 -7.43
CA ILE A 9 53.02 -22.62 -6.29
C ILE A 9 51.54 -22.70 -5.87
N LEU A 10 51.27 -23.29 -4.71
CA LEU A 10 49.96 -23.23 -4.04
C LEU A 10 49.80 -21.83 -3.41
N ALA A 11 48.92 -21.01 -3.98
CA ALA A 11 48.51 -19.76 -3.37
C ALA A 11 47.58 -20.04 -2.17
N PRO A 12 47.80 -19.44 -0.99
CA PRO A 12 46.93 -19.65 0.16
C PRO A 12 45.59 -18.96 -0.07
N LEU A 13 44.49 -19.72 0.11
CA LEU A 13 43.13 -19.19 0.15
C LEU A 13 43.00 -18.32 1.41
N ALA A 14 43.05 -17.00 1.27
CA ALA A 14 42.75 -16.09 2.36
C ALA A 14 41.23 -16.15 2.62
N LEU A 15 40.84 -16.74 3.76
CA LEU A 15 39.46 -16.62 4.26
C LEU A 15 39.22 -15.14 4.59
N ILE A 16 38.47 -14.45 3.74
CA ILE A 16 37.93 -13.13 4.08
C ILE A 16 36.82 -13.38 5.09
N LEU A 17 37.14 -13.20 6.38
CA LEU A 17 36.14 -13.09 7.44
C LEU A 17 35.36 -11.81 7.21
N VAL A 18 34.23 -11.91 6.50
CA VAL A 18 33.23 -10.85 6.47
C VAL A 18 32.61 -10.80 7.86
N VAL A 19 33.03 -9.82 8.66
CA VAL A 19 32.37 -9.51 9.93
C VAL A 19 31.00 -8.95 9.57
N VAL A 20 29.97 -9.80 9.60
CA VAL A 20 28.58 -9.34 9.54
C VAL A 20 28.37 -8.52 10.80
N LYS A 21 28.23 -7.20 10.63
CA LYS A 21 27.96 -6.30 11.74
C LYS A 21 26.53 -6.59 12.19
N GLY A 22 26.40 -7.27 13.33
CA GLY A 22 25.11 -7.54 13.94
C GLY A 22 24.39 -6.25 14.32
N CYS A 23 23.09 -6.34 14.57
CA CYS A 23 22.30 -5.20 15.06
C CYS A 23 22.84 -4.72 16.40
N THR A 24 22.65 -3.44 16.70
CA THR A 24 22.97 -2.82 18.00
C THR A 24 21.76 -2.19 18.66
N THR A 25 20.79 -1.77 17.87
CA THR A 25 19.55 -1.11 18.29
C THR A 25 18.38 -1.62 17.46
N GLU A 26 17.15 -1.34 17.89
CA GLU A 26 15.94 -1.66 17.10
C GLU A 26 15.88 -0.88 15.78
N ASP A 27 16.57 0.26 15.68
CA ASP A 27 16.70 1.01 14.42
C ASP A 27 17.45 0.17 13.37
N ASP A 28 18.41 -0.67 13.77
CA ASP A 28 19.06 -1.64 12.87
C ASP A 28 18.11 -2.77 12.44
N CYS A 29 16.97 -2.93 13.13
CA CYS A 29 15.89 -3.87 12.83
C CYS A 29 14.66 -3.18 12.25
N SER A 30 14.86 -2.02 11.61
CA SER A 30 13.81 -1.21 10.96
C SER A 30 12.65 -0.80 11.87
N LEU A 31 12.82 -0.84 13.19
CA LEU A 31 11.74 -0.73 14.18
C LEU A 31 10.58 -1.73 13.97
N ASN A 32 10.78 -2.78 13.18
CA ASN A 32 9.85 -3.90 12.98
C ASN A 32 10.35 -5.16 13.71
N GLY A 33 11.10 -4.96 14.78
CA GLY A 33 11.73 -6.04 15.53
C GLY A 33 12.67 -5.52 16.60
N VAL A 34 13.10 -6.43 17.46
CA VAL A 34 14.02 -6.13 18.56
C VAL A 34 15.42 -6.67 18.24
N CYS A 35 16.44 -5.91 18.57
CA CYS A 35 17.81 -6.39 18.47
C CYS A 35 18.18 -7.23 19.70
N SER A 36 18.55 -8.50 19.50
CA SER A 36 18.94 -9.43 20.55
C SER A 36 20.19 -10.20 20.15
N ASP A 37 21.24 -10.14 20.97
CA ASP A 37 22.53 -10.80 20.72
C ASP A 37 23.12 -10.56 19.32
N GLY A 38 22.95 -9.34 18.81
CA GLY A 38 23.45 -8.94 17.49
C GLY A 38 22.60 -9.43 16.30
N SER A 39 21.43 -10.03 16.55
CA SER A 39 20.48 -10.45 15.53
C SER A 39 19.10 -9.84 15.74
N CYS A 40 18.43 -9.45 14.65
CA CYS A 40 17.07 -8.96 14.74
C CYS A 40 16.08 -10.12 14.93
N ILE A 41 15.20 -9.98 15.92
CA ILE A 41 14.02 -10.82 16.12
C ILE A 41 12.83 -10.00 15.61
N CYS A 42 12.30 -10.36 14.45
CA CYS A 42 11.27 -9.58 13.78
C CYS A 42 9.89 -9.75 14.43
N ASP A 43 9.13 -8.66 14.44
CA ASP A 43 7.72 -8.68 14.78
C ASP A 43 6.94 -9.53 13.75
N PRO A 44 5.83 -10.17 14.16
CA PRO A 44 4.98 -10.95 13.26
C PRO A 44 4.60 -10.18 11.99
N GLY A 45 4.73 -10.84 10.84
CA GLY A 45 4.48 -10.24 9.52
C GLY A 45 5.71 -9.61 8.85
N TRP A 46 6.84 -9.53 9.57
CA TRP A 46 8.11 -9.05 9.04
C TRP A 46 9.19 -10.13 9.09
N ARG A 47 10.15 -10.06 8.17
CA ARG A 47 11.31 -10.93 8.04
C ARG A 47 12.49 -10.15 7.44
N SER A 48 13.56 -10.88 7.08
CA SER A 48 14.90 -10.41 6.69
C SER A 48 15.84 -10.23 7.87
N ALA A 49 17.12 -9.97 7.59
CA ALA A 49 18.14 -9.74 8.61
C ALA A 49 17.92 -8.46 9.43
N ASP A 50 17.20 -7.49 8.86
CA ASP A 50 16.90 -6.17 9.42
C ASP A 50 15.39 -5.92 9.60
N CYS A 51 14.55 -6.96 9.50
CA CYS A 51 13.09 -6.92 9.61
C CYS A 51 12.40 -5.92 8.64
N GLY A 52 13.06 -5.64 7.51
CA GLY A 52 12.59 -4.69 6.49
C GLY A 52 11.68 -5.30 5.42
N GLU A 53 11.59 -6.64 5.33
CA GLU A 53 10.80 -7.35 4.32
C GLU A 53 9.48 -7.86 4.91
N LEU A 54 8.37 -7.73 4.17
CA LEU A 54 7.11 -8.36 4.54
C LEU A 54 7.18 -9.88 4.37
N ASP A 55 6.68 -10.63 5.34
CA ASP A 55 6.58 -12.09 5.25
C ASP A 55 5.38 -12.51 4.39
N LEU A 56 5.45 -12.25 3.08
CA LEU A 56 4.35 -12.47 2.15
C LEU A 56 4.10 -13.97 1.91
N TYR A 57 2.87 -14.42 2.17
CA TYR A 57 2.40 -15.76 1.89
C TYR A 57 1.78 -15.84 0.49
N PRO A 58 1.60 -17.04 -0.08
CA PRO A 58 0.97 -17.16 -1.40
C PRO A 58 -0.42 -16.53 -1.46
N ALA A 59 -0.69 -15.74 -2.51
CA ALA A 59 -2.01 -15.17 -2.76
C ALA A 59 -2.95 -16.20 -3.40
N THR A 60 -4.26 -15.98 -3.31
CA THR A 60 -5.25 -16.79 -4.01
C THR A 60 -5.65 -16.09 -5.31
N LYS A 61 -5.61 -16.79 -6.44
CA LYS A 61 -6.04 -16.22 -7.73
C LYS A 61 -7.51 -15.83 -7.69
N TRP A 62 -7.86 -14.81 -8.47
CA TRP A 62 -9.23 -14.30 -8.61
C TRP A 62 -9.86 -13.76 -7.31
N THR A 63 -9.07 -13.56 -6.26
CA THR A 63 -9.47 -12.83 -5.05
C THR A 63 -9.13 -11.34 -5.18
N GLY A 64 -9.27 -10.57 -4.11
CA GLY A 64 -9.23 -9.10 -4.16
C GLY A 64 -10.37 -8.54 -4.99
N TYR A 65 -10.09 -7.51 -5.79
CA TYR A 65 -11.04 -6.94 -6.75
C TYR A 65 -10.51 -7.10 -8.17
N ASN A 66 -10.60 -8.34 -8.68
CA ASN A 66 -10.17 -8.72 -10.01
C ASN A 66 -11.37 -9.02 -10.93
N HIS A 67 -11.87 -7.97 -11.59
CA HIS A 67 -12.94 -8.05 -12.59
C HIS A 67 -12.42 -7.86 -14.02
N THR A 68 -11.13 -8.11 -14.24
CA THR A 68 -10.50 -7.86 -15.55
C THR A 68 -11.07 -8.74 -16.66
N ASN A 69 -11.68 -9.88 -16.32
CA ASN A 69 -12.38 -10.75 -17.27
C ASN A 69 -13.80 -10.25 -17.63
N ALA A 70 -14.39 -9.37 -16.82
CA ALA A 70 -15.68 -8.78 -17.10
C ALA A 70 -15.52 -7.59 -18.05
N ASN A 71 -16.28 -7.56 -19.14
CA ASN A 71 -16.30 -6.42 -20.04
C ASN A 71 -17.33 -5.38 -19.61
N ALA A 72 -16.98 -4.10 -19.67
CA ALA A 72 -17.93 -3.00 -19.50
C ALA A 72 -18.99 -3.05 -20.60
N SER A 73 -20.27 -2.96 -20.23
CA SER A 73 -21.40 -2.96 -21.18
C SER A 73 -21.43 -1.71 -22.07
N ASP A 74 -20.74 -0.65 -21.65
CA ASP A 74 -20.68 0.69 -22.22
C ASP A 74 -19.23 1.07 -22.58
N ALA A 75 -18.41 0.10 -22.98
CA ALA A 75 -16.99 0.31 -23.22
C ALA A 75 -16.72 1.35 -24.33
N TYR A 76 -15.83 2.30 -24.05
CA TYR A 76 -15.36 3.27 -25.03
C TYR A 76 -14.23 2.72 -25.90
N GLU A 77 -14.06 3.33 -27.08
CA GLU A 77 -12.93 3.05 -27.95
C GLU A 77 -11.60 3.45 -27.30
N GLY A 78 -10.52 2.73 -27.66
CA GLY A 78 -9.19 2.93 -27.09
C GLY A 78 -8.99 2.36 -25.68
N GLY A 79 -10.03 1.75 -25.09
CA GLY A 79 -9.97 1.08 -23.79
C GLY A 79 -9.59 -0.39 -23.86
N THR A 80 -9.50 -1.00 -22.68
CA THR A 80 -9.22 -2.44 -22.48
C THR A 80 -10.48 -3.30 -22.58
N LYS A 81 -11.65 -2.64 -22.54
CA LYS A 81 -13.00 -3.22 -22.36
C LYS A 81 -13.20 -3.92 -21.02
N GLY A 82 -12.15 -4.37 -20.34
CA GLY A 82 -12.22 -5.02 -19.03
C GLY A 82 -12.44 -4.05 -17.87
N ASN A 83 -13.13 -4.51 -16.82
CA ASN A 83 -13.30 -3.73 -15.58
C ASN A 83 -12.00 -3.78 -14.75
N SER A 84 -11.32 -2.64 -14.65
CA SER A 84 -10.01 -2.53 -14.02
C SER A 84 -10.06 -1.67 -12.76
N SER A 85 -9.22 -2.00 -11.77
CA SER A 85 -9.09 -1.26 -10.50
C SER A 85 -7.64 -0.97 -10.14
N TRP A 86 -7.40 -0.08 -9.17
CA TRP A 86 -6.04 0.33 -8.78
C TRP A 86 -5.90 0.71 -7.30
N GLY A 87 -5.40 -0.25 -6.50
CA GLY A 87 -5.20 -0.11 -5.06
C GLY A 87 -6.52 -0.06 -4.28
N GLY A 88 -6.47 -0.04 -2.97
CA GLY A 88 -7.69 0.07 -2.15
C GLY A 88 -7.42 -0.14 -0.68
N GLN A 89 -8.46 0.02 0.14
CA GLN A 89 -8.42 -0.17 1.59
C GLN A 89 -9.52 -1.15 2.02
N ILE A 90 -9.14 -2.20 2.74
CA ILE A 90 -10.09 -3.12 3.39
C ILE A 90 -10.59 -2.46 4.68
N LEU A 91 -11.89 -2.56 4.91
CA LEU A 91 -12.57 -2.15 6.13
C LEU A 91 -13.51 -3.28 6.54
N GLN A 92 -13.34 -3.84 7.73
CA GLN A 92 -14.33 -4.76 8.29
C GLN A 92 -15.57 -3.95 8.67
N ASP A 93 -16.75 -4.45 8.34
CA ASP A 93 -18.02 -3.85 8.75
C ASP A 93 -18.11 -3.90 10.28
N ARG A 94 -18.51 -2.78 10.88
CA ARG A 94 -18.56 -2.65 12.34
C ARG A 94 -19.79 -3.31 12.96
N GLU A 95 -20.85 -3.51 12.17
CA GLU A 95 -22.10 -4.14 12.60
C GLU A 95 -22.18 -5.61 12.18
N ASP A 96 -21.35 -6.03 11.23
CA ASP A 96 -21.26 -7.42 10.75
C ASP A 96 -19.79 -7.86 10.58
N PRO A 97 -19.20 -8.58 11.56
CA PRO A 97 -17.80 -9.01 11.48
C PRO A 97 -17.52 -9.97 10.32
N ASN A 98 -18.55 -10.55 9.70
CA ASN A 98 -18.40 -11.44 8.54
C ASN A 98 -18.52 -10.71 7.21
N LYS A 99 -18.57 -9.37 7.24
CA LYS A 99 -18.63 -8.53 6.07
C LYS A 99 -17.42 -7.61 5.99
N PHE A 100 -16.80 -7.61 4.82
CA PHE A 100 -15.69 -6.73 4.49
C PHE A 100 -16.09 -5.79 3.36
N HIS A 101 -15.68 -4.54 3.48
CA HIS A 101 -15.75 -3.53 2.43
C HIS A 101 -14.37 -3.29 1.85
N LEU A 102 -14.30 -3.06 0.55
CA LEU A 102 -13.12 -2.55 -0.13
C LEU A 102 -13.47 -1.20 -0.75
N ILE A 103 -12.77 -0.15 -0.34
CA ILE A 103 -12.83 1.16 -0.99
C ILE A 103 -11.66 1.26 -1.96
N THR A 104 -11.94 1.34 -3.26
CA THR A 104 -10.94 1.22 -4.33
C THR A 104 -11.25 2.16 -5.50
N SER A 105 -10.23 2.46 -6.30
CA SER A 105 -10.43 3.11 -7.60
C SER A 105 -10.83 2.09 -8.65
N GLN A 106 -11.90 2.37 -9.40
CA GLN A 106 -12.31 1.62 -10.60
C GLN A 106 -12.30 2.54 -11.82
N PHE A 107 -11.96 2.00 -13.00
CA PHE A 107 -11.94 2.77 -14.25
C PHE A 107 -13.22 2.57 -15.07
N ALA A 108 -13.97 3.65 -15.27
CA ALA A 108 -15.21 3.69 -16.04
C ALA A 108 -14.99 3.37 -17.53
N HIS A 109 -16.07 2.94 -18.19
CA HIS A 109 -16.14 2.68 -19.64
C HIS A 109 -15.04 1.75 -20.19
N GLY A 110 -14.50 0.87 -19.34
CA GLY A 110 -13.45 -0.08 -19.72
C GLY A 110 -12.11 0.55 -20.10
N CYS A 111 -11.84 1.80 -19.70
CA CYS A 111 -10.64 2.53 -20.13
C CYS A 111 -9.31 2.04 -19.52
N GLY A 112 -9.36 1.25 -18.44
CA GLY A 112 -8.18 0.68 -17.81
C GLY A 112 -7.21 1.71 -17.21
N LEU A 113 -6.06 1.24 -16.75
CA LEU A 113 -5.10 2.06 -16.01
C LEU A 113 -4.52 3.19 -16.86
N SER A 114 -4.25 2.98 -18.15
CA SER A 114 -3.71 4.03 -19.02
C SER A 114 -4.65 5.21 -19.21
N GLY A 115 -5.95 5.01 -19.00
CA GLY A 115 -6.98 6.04 -19.05
C GLY A 115 -7.39 6.58 -17.69
N TRP A 116 -6.73 6.23 -16.59
CA TRP A 116 -7.21 6.50 -15.23
C TRP A 116 -7.64 7.96 -14.96
N LYS A 117 -7.04 8.92 -15.66
CA LYS A 117 -7.36 10.35 -15.58
C LYS A 117 -8.00 10.81 -16.90
N PRO A 118 -9.31 11.07 -16.99
CA PRO A 118 -10.28 11.26 -15.90
C PRO A 118 -11.11 10.03 -15.49
N PHE A 119 -10.93 8.86 -16.11
CA PHE A 119 -11.90 7.77 -16.03
C PHE A 119 -11.97 7.02 -14.69
N SER A 120 -11.19 7.42 -13.68
CA SER A 120 -11.29 6.86 -12.34
C SER A 120 -12.57 7.30 -11.64
N THR A 121 -13.18 6.35 -10.95
CA THR A 121 -14.26 6.49 -9.97
C THR A 121 -13.77 5.94 -8.63
N ILE A 122 -14.39 6.34 -7.52
CA ILE A 122 -14.21 5.68 -6.22
C ILE A 122 -15.44 4.83 -5.98
N ILE A 123 -15.23 3.54 -5.73
CA ILE A 123 -16.30 2.59 -5.45
C ILE A 123 -16.13 1.96 -4.08
N ARG A 124 -17.23 1.42 -3.57
CA ARG A 124 -17.27 0.45 -2.48
C ARG A 124 -17.65 -0.91 -3.06
N ALA A 125 -16.85 -1.91 -2.74
CA ALA A 125 -17.12 -3.31 -3.03
C ALA A 125 -17.25 -4.09 -1.71
N GLU A 126 -17.95 -5.22 -1.74
CA GLU A 126 -18.23 -6.04 -0.55
C GLU A 126 -17.75 -7.48 -0.74
N SER A 127 -17.32 -8.11 0.36
CA SER A 127 -17.09 -9.54 0.45
C SER A 127 -17.66 -10.13 1.73
N SER A 128 -18.31 -11.28 1.59
CA SER A 128 -18.71 -12.17 2.69
C SER A 128 -17.98 -13.51 2.60
N ALA A 129 -16.88 -13.57 1.84
CA ALA A 129 -15.98 -14.72 1.75
C ALA A 129 -14.68 -14.51 2.55
N GLY A 130 -14.59 -13.41 3.30
CA GLY A 130 -13.43 -13.04 4.11
C GLY A 130 -12.63 -11.85 3.54
N PRO A 131 -11.59 -11.41 4.26
CA PRO A 131 -10.81 -10.22 3.95
C PRO A 131 -10.03 -10.32 2.63
N ARG A 132 -9.66 -11.53 2.19
CA ARG A 132 -9.03 -11.77 0.88
C ARG A 132 -9.98 -11.52 -0.28
N GLY A 133 -11.28 -11.55 -0.06
CA GLY A 133 -12.27 -11.53 -1.12
C GLY A 133 -12.57 -12.93 -1.67
N PRO A 134 -13.16 -13.05 -2.87
CA PRO A 134 -13.35 -11.98 -3.85
C PRO A 134 -14.32 -10.88 -3.38
N TYR A 135 -14.07 -9.66 -3.83
CA TYR A 135 -14.94 -8.50 -3.61
C TYR A 135 -15.80 -8.25 -4.85
N THR A 136 -17.06 -7.87 -4.62
CA THR A 136 -18.04 -7.56 -5.67
C THR A 136 -18.50 -6.12 -5.55
N TRP A 137 -18.71 -5.45 -6.70
CA TRP A 137 -19.15 -4.06 -6.71
C TRP A 137 -20.46 -3.89 -5.94
N ALA A 138 -20.54 -2.87 -5.08
CA ALA A 138 -21.75 -2.57 -4.32
C ALA A 138 -22.28 -1.15 -4.57
N GLN A 139 -21.38 -0.17 -4.72
CA GLN A 139 -21.77 1.23 -4.84
C GLN A 139 -20.66 2.08 -5.50
N GLU A 140 -21.05 3.03 -6.34
CA GLU A 140 -20.19 4.16 -6.71
C GLU A 140 -20.33 5.26 -5.67
N LEU A 141 -19.20 5.66 -5.07
CA LEU A 141 -19.17 6.71 -4.03
C LEU A 141 -18.91 8.08 -4.65
N PHE A 142 -17.99 8.12 -5.62
CA PHE A 142 -17.63 9.33 -6.35
C PHE A 142 -17.40 8.99 -7.82
N SER A 143 -18.05 9.74 -8.71
CA SER A 143 -17.99 9.54 -10.15
C SER A 143 -16.64 9.95 -10.73
N SER A 144 -16.50 9.92 -12.06
CA SER A 144 -15.29 10.43 -12.69
C SER A 144 -15.26 11.97 -12.66
N PHE A 145 -14.17 12.64 -12.24
CA PHE A 145 -12.82 12.13 -11.94
C PHE A 145 -12.48 12.18 -10.43
N TYR A 146 -12.50 11.03 -9.77
CA TYR A 146 -12.01 10.85 -8.39
C TYR A 146 -11.19 9.56 -8.25
N HIS A 147 -10.08 9.61 -7.52
CA HIS A 147 -9.04 8.56 -7.53
C HIS A 147 -8.25 8.45 -6.22
N ASN A 148 -7.49 7.37 -6.08
CA ASN A 148 -6.57 7.07 -4.97
C ASN A 148 -7.21 7.23 -3.57
N PRO A 149 -8.31 6.51 -3.28
CA PRO A 149 -9.00 6.61 -2.00
C PRO A 149 -8.20 5.94 -0.87
N THR A 150 -8.17 6.57 0.30
CA THR A 150 -7.76 5.96 1.57
C THR A 150 -8.79 6.30 2.64
N THR A 151 -9.25 5.29 3.37
CA THR A 151 -10.31 5.44 4.37
C THR A 151 -9.83 4.89 5.71
N PHE A 152 -10.12 5.59 6.80
CA PHE A 152 -9.94 5.04 8.15
C PHE A 152 -11.17 5.37 9.01
N TRP A 153 -11.31 4.66 10.12
CA TRP A 153 -12.33 4.94 11.13
C TRP A 153 -11.78 5.90 12.18
N SER A 154 -12.43 7.05 12.41
CA SER A 154 -12.14 7.97 13.51
C SER A 154 -12.96 7.57 14.74
N PRO A 155 -12.33 7.03 15.81
CA PRO A 155 -13.07 6.62 17.00
C PRO A 155 -13.67 7.81 17.78
N ALA A 156 -13.00 8.97 17.76
CA ALA A 156 -13.48 10.16 18.46
C ALA A 156 -14.71 10.79 17.79
N ASP A 157 -14.80 10.72 16.46
CA ASP A 157 -15.91 11.31 15.70
C ASP A 157 -17.04 10.33 15.42
N GLU A 158 -16.78 9.04 15.64
CA GLU A 158 -17.63 7.94 15.22
C GLU A 158 -17.97 7.96 13.72
N LEU A 159 -16.96 8.21 12.88
CA LEU A 159 -17.10 8.33 11.43
C LEU A 159 -15.97 7.62 10.67
N TYR A 160 -16.29 7.07 9.51
CA TYR A 160 -15.31 6.78 8.48
C TYR A 160 -14.92 8.06 7.76
N LEU A 161 -13.62 8.32 7.64
CA LEU A 161 -13.07 9.47 6.92
C LEU A 161 -12.33 8.97 5.68
N LEU A 162 -12.84 9.35 4.50
CA LEU A 162 -12.30 8.98 3.20
C LEU A 162 -11.56 10.17 2.59
N TYR A 163 -10.29 9.99 2.28
CA TYR A 163 -9.40 10.95 1.63
C TYR A 163 -9.07 10.48 0.22
N PHE A 164 -9.08 11.39 -0.74
CA PHE A 164 -8.90 11.05 -2.16
C PHE A 164 -8.47 12.27 -2.97
N ILE A 165 -7.97 12.00 -4.19
CA ILE A 165 -7.70 13.04 -5.18
C ILE A 165 -8.82 13.15 -6.19
N GLY A 166 -8.89 14.28 -6.88
CA GLY A 166 -9.80 14.48 -8.01
C GLY A 166 -10.59 15.77 -7.94
N VAL A 167 -11.35 16.02 -9.00
CA VAL A 167 -12.15 17.22 -9.20
C VAL A 167 -13.36 16.88 -10.06
N ASP A 168 -14.41 17.70 -9.95
CA ASP A 168 -15.53 17.63 -10.88
C ASP A 168 -15.02 17.89 -12.31
N TYR A 169 -15.22 16.93 -13.20
CA TYR A 169 -14.67 16.95 -14.54
C TYR A 169 -15.65 16.31 -15.53
N GLN A 170 -15.81 16.93 -16.70
CA GLN A 170 -16.61 16.36 -17.77
C GLN A 170 -15.77 15.36 -18.55
N VAL A 171 -16.09 14.08 -18.39
CA VAL A 171 -15.36 12.96 -19.01
C VAL A 171 -15.59 12.95 -20.52
N PRO A 172 -14.54 12.78 -21.35
CA PRO A 172 -14.69 12.64 -22.79
C PRO A 172 -15.30 11.28 -23.17
N ASP A 173 -15.79 11.16 -24.40
CA ASP A 173 -16.42 9.97 -24.99
C ASP A 173 -15.45 8.91 -25.55
N SER A 174 -14.15 9.08 -25.29
CA SER A 174 -13.09 8.19 -25.76
C SER A 174 -12.01 8.02 -24.70
N CYS A 175 -11.52 6.78 -24.54
CA CYS A 175 -10.49 6.49 -23.55
C CYS A 175 -9.18 7.19 -23.90
N GLY A 176 -8.59 7.87 -22.91
CA GLY A 176 -7.33 8.55 -23.07
C GLY A 176 -7.01 9.44 -21.88
N SER A 177 -5.74 9.43 -21.47
CA SER A 177 -5.27 10.25 -20.35
C SER A 177 -5.35 11.75 -20.68
N ARG A 178 -5.79 12.55 -19.71
CA ARG A 178 -5.90 14.01 -19.82
C ARG A 178 -5.05 14.69 -18.75
N THR A 179 -4.46 15.83 -19.10
CA THR A 179 -3.81 16.71 -18.12
C THR A 179 -4.90 17.47 -17.36
N ILE A 180 -5.14 17.07 -16.11
CA ILE A 180 -6.08 17.73 -15.20
C ILE A 180 -5.27 18.16 -13.98
N GLY A 181 -5.23 19.45 -13.68
CA GLY A 181 -4.40 19.95 -12.59
C GLY A 181 -4.97 21.19 -11.93
N PRO A 182 -4.47 21.54 -10.73
CA PRO A 182 -3.53 20.75 -9.93
C PRO A 182 -4.15 19.49 -9.29
N ASN A 183 -3.31 18.55 -8.83
CA ASN A 183 -3.79 17.48 -7.95
C ASN A 183 -4.12 18.09 -6.58
N ASN A 184 -5.30 17.74 -6.05
CA ASN A 184 -5.80 18.24 -4.79
C ASN A 184 -6.27 17.05 -3.96
N ILE A 185 -6.06 17.10 -2.65
CA ILE A 185 -6.63 16.12 -1.72
C ILE A 185 -7.91 16.69 -1.13
N SER A 186 -8.98 15.92 -1.25
CA SER A 186 -10.27 16.17 -0.61
C SER A 186 -10.59 15.06 0.39
N PHE A 187 -11.57 15.31 1.25
CA PHE A 187 -12.18 14.27 2.06
C PHE A 187 -13.71 14.29 1.99
N SER A 188 -14.31 13.19 2.44
CA SER A 188 -15.72 13.05 2.79
C SER A 188 -15.85 12.11 4.00
N ALA A 189 -16.90 12.28 4.81
CA ALA A 189 -17.16 11.49 6.00
C ALA A 189 -18.42 10.65 5.85
N SER A 190 -18.45 9.48 6.49
CA SER A 190 -19.59 8.56 6.46
C SER A 190 -19.78 7.86 7.80
N PRO A 191 -21.02 7.73 8.29
CA PRO A 191 -21.31 6.91 9.48
C PRO A 191 -21.36 5.40 9.18
N ASP A 192 -21.58 5.01 7.92
CA ASP A 192 -22.03 3.65 7.56
C ASP A 192 -21.37 3.07 6.28
N LEU A 193 -20.36 3.76 5.73
CA LEU A 193 -19.71 3.51 4.43
C LEU A 193 -20.62 3.64 3.19
N LYS A 194 -21.90 3.99 3.37
CA LYS A 194 -22.90 4.06 2.29
C LYS A 194 -23.31 5.50 2.01
N SER A 195 -23.51 6.27 3.05
CA SER A 195 -23.96 7.66 3.02
C SER A 195 -22.76 8.57 3.29
N TRP A 196 -22.45 9.46 2.35
CA TRP A 196 -21.24 10.28 2.40
C TRP A 196 -21.59 11.77 2.45
N SER A 197 -20.86 12.52 3.26
CA SER A 197 -20.98 13.98 3.33
C SER A 197 -20.52 14.63 2.02
N ALA A 198 -20.87 15.90 1.84
CA ALA A 198 -20.32 16.70 0.76
C ALA A 198 -18.77 16.70 0.80
N ARG A 199 -18.15 16.64 -0.38
CA ARG A 199 -16.70 16.71 -0.55
C ARG A 199 -16.17 18.05 -0.04
N LYS A 200 -15.05 18.03 0.70
CA LYS A 200 -14.29 19.23 1.07
C LYS A 200 -12.82 19.06 0.71
N GLN A 201 -12.27 19.99 -0.07
CA GLN A 201 -10.85 20.05 -0.39
C GLN A 201 -10.05 20.53 0.82
N ILE A 202 -8.92 19.88 1.13
CA ILE A 202 -8.08 20.20 2.29
C ILE A 202 -6.63 20.52 1.92
N LEU A 203 -6.13 20.04 0.79
CA LEU A 203 -4.79 20.37 0.28
C LEU A 203 -4.86 20.62 -1.23
N THR A 204 -4.04 21.57 -1.70
CA THR A 204 -3.83 21.90 -3.10
C THR A 204 -2.39 21.57 -3.47
N ASN A 205 -2.12 21.12 -4.69
CA ASN A 205 -0.80 20.64 -5.14
C ASN A 205 -0.29 19.46 -4.28
N ALA A 206 -1.18 18.54 -3.95
CA ALA A 206 -0.87 17.34 -3.17
C ALA A 206 -1.61 16.13 -3.73
N THR A 207 -1.01 14.95 -3.61
CA THR A 207 -1.57 13.67 -4.09
C THR A 207 -1.20 12.52 -3.17
N ASN A 208 -1.77 11.35 -3.43
CA ASN A 208 -1.50 10.09 -2.76
C ASN A 208 -1.73 10.17 -1.24
N PRO A 209 -2.98 10.50 -0.81
CA PRO A 209 -3.28 10.69 0.60
C PRO A 209 -3.17 9.37 1.39
N ALA A 210 -2.43 9.42 2.49
CA ALA A 210 -2.23 8.33 3.43
C ALA A 210 -2.47 8.82 4.87
N PRO A 211 -3.75 9.01 5.23
CA PRO A 211 -4.13 9.45 6.57
C PRO A 211 -3.96 8.32 7.60
N TRP A 212 -3.68 8.71 8.85
CA TRP A 212 -3.69 7.83 10.01
C TRP A 212 -4.26 8.56 11.25
N PRO A 213 -5.20 7.96 12.01
CA PRO A 213 -5.73 8.57 13.22
C PRO A 213 -4.63 8.75 14.30
N LEU A 214 -4.61 9.89 14.97
CA LEU A 214 -3.74 10.12 16.14
C LEU A 214 -4.37 9.66 17.46
N TYR A 215 -5.60 9.15 17.40
CA TYR A 215 -6.34 8.59 18.53
C TYR A 215 -5.50 7.58 19.34
N SER A 216 -5.68 7.58 20.65
CA SER A 216 -5.24 6.52 21.55
C SER A 216 -6.20 6.41 22.74
N GLN A 217 -6.18 5.29 23.47
CA GLN A 217 -7.01 5.12 24.67
C GLN A 217 -6.72 6.18 25.77
N GLY A 218 -5.51 6.73 25.80
CA GLY A 218 -5.15 7.82 26.72
C GLY A 218 -5.50 9.23 26.20
N ASN A 219 -5.80 9.36 24.91
CA ASN A 219 -6.08 10.64 24.26
C ASN A 219 -7.13 10.45 23.14
N HIS A 220 -8.39 10.68 23.49
CA HIS A 220 -9.56 10.53 22.61
C HIS A 220 -9.69 11.71 21.62
N THR A 221 -8.67 11.91 20.79
CA THR A 221 -8.61 13.02 19.84
C THR A 221 -9.16 12.65 18.46
N SER A 222 -9.80 13.61 17.78
CA SER A 222 -10.17 13.54 16.36
C SER A 222 -9.00 13.86 15.42
N ALA A 223 -7.82 14.16 15.96
CA ALA A 223 -6.67 14.53 15.18
C ALA A 223 -6.17 13.38 14.30
N PHE A 224 -5.59 13.72 13.16
CA PHE A 224 -5.00 12.76 12.23
C PHE A 224 -3.68 13.30 11.67
N ALA A 225 -2.79 12.37 11.31
CA ALA A 225 -1.66 12.63 10.44
C ALA A 225 -2.05 12.30 8.99
N LEU A 226 -1.46 12.99 8.03
CA LEU A 226 -1.66 12.77 6.60
C LEU A 226 -0.32 12.80 5.90
N ALA A 227 0.19 11.62 5.56
CA ALA A 227 1.28 11.51 4.61
C ALA A 227 0.74 11.70 3.19
N VAL A 228 1.54 12.30 2.31
CA VAL A 228 1.24 12.52 0.89
C VAL A 228 2.47 12.17 0.04
N GLU A 229 2.35 12.26 -1.29
CA GLU A 229 3.48 12.10 -2.23
C GLU A 229 4.75 12.83 -1.74
N ASP A 230 5.91 12.25 -2.08
CA ASP A 230 7.22 12.63 -1.56
C ASP A 230 7.36 12.50 -0.03
N ASN A 231 6.51 11.71 0.64
CA ASN A 231 6.54 11.44 2.08
C ASN A 231 6.46 12.70 2.96
N LEU A 232 5.84 13.78 2.46
CA LEU A 232 5.50 14.95 3.29
C LEU A 232 4.43 14.54 4.31
N ILE A 233 4.55 14.99 5.56
CA ILE A 233 3.58 14.68 6.62
C ILE A 233 2.94 15.97 7.12
N TYR A 234 1.61 15.95 7.13
CA TYR A 234 0.75 16.97 7.70
C TYR A 234 0.04 16.44 8.94
N VAL A 235 -0.41 17.33 9.81
CA VAL A 235 -1.33 17.03 10.92
C VAL A 235 -2.49 18.01 10.93
N ALA A 236 -3.64 17.58 11.43
CA ALA A 236 -4.77 18.44 11.72
C ALA A 236 -5.47 17.99 13.01
N GLU A 237 -6.03 18.93 13.76
CA GLU A 237 -6.73 18.66 15.02
C GLU A 237 -8.02 17.85 14.84
N ASN A 238 -8.62 17.93 13.65
CA ASN A 238 -9.80 17.18 13.20
C ASN A 238 -9.99 17.41 11.69
N PHE A 239 -10.92 16.69 11.07
CA PHE A 239 -11.20 16.79 9.63
C PHE A 239 -11.76 18.16 9.17
N ASN A 240 -12.17 19.04 10.10
CA ASN A 240 -12.59 20.40 9.77
C ASN A 240 -11.45 21.43 9.83
N ALA A 241 -10.36 21.12 10.55
CA ALA A 241 -9.21 21.99 10.74
C ALA A 241 -8.29 22.02 9.50
N SER A 242 -7.43 23.04 9.46
CA SER A 242 -6.38 23.16 8.46
C SER A 242 -5.26 22.13 8.71
N CYS A 243 -4.66 21.63 7.64
CA CYS A 243 -3.51 20.73 7.71
C CYS A 243 -2.20 21.54 7.83
N GLU A 244 -1.45 21.31 8.90
CA GLU A 244 -0.11 21.88 9.12
C GLU A 244 0.97 20.87 8.73
N ARG A 245 1.94 21.27 7.90
CA ARG A 245 3.06 20.40 7.53
C ARG A 245 4.09 20.36 8.65
N ILE A 246 4.35 19.16 9.17
CA ILE A 246 5.29 18.94 10.29
C ILE A 246 6.58 18.22 9.87
N PHE A 247 6.60 17.60 8.69
CA PHE A 247 7.78 16.91 8.19
C PHE A 247 7.97 17.17 6.70
N ASN A 248 9.24 17.38 6.34
CA ASN A 248 9.70 17.49 4.96
C ASN A 248 10.95 16.61 4.82
N PRO A 249 10.91 15.52 4.04
CA PRO A 249 12.06 14.67 3.89
C PRO A 249 13.21 15.36 3.15
N SER A 250 14.42 14.89 3.40
CA SER A 250 15.64 15.39 2.76
C SER A 250 16.52 14.21 2.36
N GLY A 251 16.98 14.19 1.10
CA GLY A 251 17.91 13.15 0.60
C GLY A 251 17.32 11.73 0.55
N GLN A 252 15.99 11.60 0.53
CA GLN A 252 15.34 10.30 0.36
C GLN A 252 15.32 9.90 -1.12
N PRO A 253 15.42 8.59 -1.42
CA PRO A 253 15.18 8.08 -2.77
C PRO A 253 13.78 8.42 -3.29
N TRP A 254 13.62 8.46 -4.61
CA TRP A 254 12.33 8.73 -5.23
C TRP A 254 11.33 7.61 -4.88
N SER A 255 10.20 8.00 -4.28
CA SER A 255 9.12 7.11 -3.88
C SER A 255 7.78 7.84 -3.95
N GLU A 256 6.70 7.08 -4.08
CA GLU A 256 5.33 7.59 -4.12
C GLU A 256 4.38 6.66 -3.38
N ASP A 257 3.09 7.00 -3.35
CA ASP A 257 2.03 6.17 -2.77
C ASP A 257 2.31 5.71 -1.34
N PRO A 258 2.48 6.65 -0.38
CA PRO A 258 2.73 6.27 1.00
C PRO A 258 1.53 5.52 1.60
N PHE A 259 1.83 4.71 2.60
CA PHE A 259 0.90 4.19 3.59
C PHE A 259 1.52 4.39 4.96
N LEU A 260 0.98 5.34 5.73
CA LEU A 260 1.46 5.74 7.05
C LEU A 260 0.74 4.93 8.13
N TRP A 261 1.47 4.42 9.12
CA TRP A 261 0.87 3.86 10.34
C TRP A 261 1.73 4.09 11.58
N ARG A 262 1.12 3.87 12.75
CA ARG A 262 1.79 3.80 14.05
C ARG A 262 1.69 2.38 14.60
N ASP A 263 2.82 1.80 15.00
CA ASP A 263 2.88 0.44 15.55
C ASP A 263 2.44 0.40 17.04
N LYS A 264 2.50 -0.81 17.63
CA LYS A 264 2.18 -1.06 19.05
C LYS A 264 3.14 -0.37 20.04
N HIS A 265 4.37 -0.06 19.62
CA HIS A 265 5.38 0.61 20.44
C HIS A 265 5.31 2.14 20.33
N GLY A 266 4.43 2.66 19.46
CA GLY A 266 4.29 4.10 19.19
C GLY A 266 5.28 4.63 18.15
N HIS A 267 6.02 3.75 17.48
CA HIS A 267 6.87 4.06 16.34
C HIS A 267 6.03 4.27 15.09
N TRP A 268 6.55 5.07 14.18
CA TRP A 268 5.89 5.51 12.97
C TRP A 268 6.56 4.90 11.76
N HIS A 269 5.75 4.48 10.80
CA HIS A 269 6.22 3.75 9.64
C HIS A 269 5.50 4.26 8.38
N ILE A 270 6.20 4.23 7.25
CA ILE A 270 5.63 4.48 5.93
C ILE A 270 6.06 3.35 5.00
N LEU A 271 5.10 2.74 4.31
CA LEU A 271 5.33 1.78 3.22
C LEU A 271 5.04 2.51 1.91
N VAL A 272 5.93 2.43 0.93
CA VAL A 272 5.86 3.23 -0.32
C VAL A 272 6.08 2.37 -1.56
N HIS A 273 5.56 2.84 -2.68
CA HIS A 273 6.03 2.42 -3.99
C HIS A 273 7.42 3.03 -4.24
N TYR A 274 8.43 2.17 -4.40
CA TYR A 274 9.81 2.57 -4.62
C TYR A 274 10.13 2.67 -6.12
N MET A 275 10.58 3.85 -6.57
CA MET A 275 10.80 4.16 -7.99
C MET A 275 12.22 3.84 -8.48
N ILE A 276 13.02 3.11 -7.71
CA ILE A 276 14.46 2.93 -7.97
C ILE A 276 14.77 2.37 -9.36
N ASP A 277 14.02 1.37 -9.82
CA ASP A 277 14.28 0.79 -11.14
C ASP A 277 13.87 1.71 -12.29
N ILE A 278 12.93 2.63 -12.06
CA ILE A 278 12.57 3.65 -13.03
C ILE A 278 13.70 4.67 -13.12
N GLU A 279 14.23 5.10 -11.97
CA GLU A 279 15.33 6.06 -11.88
C GLU A 279 16.64 5.51 -12.48
N GLU A 280 17.01 4.29 -12.11
CA GLU A 280 18.31 3.72 -12.45
C GLU A 280 18.33 3.02 -13.81
N ARG A 281 17.19 2.43 -14.23
CA ARG A 281 17.12 1.53 -15.39
C ARG A 281 15.97 1.82 -16.35
N ASN A 282 15.10 2.78 -16.03
CA ASN A 282 13.86 3.06 -16.78
C ASN A 282 12.95 1.82 -16.90
N GLU A 283 12.91 0.99 -15.87
CA GLU A 283 12.09 -0.22 -15.76
C GLU A 283 11.07 -0.09 -14.61
N LYS A 284 9.93 -0.78 -14.70
CA LYS A 284 8.86 -0.70 -13.68
C LYS A 284 9.05 -1.62 -12.47
N GLY A 285 10.19 -2.31 -12.37
CA GLY A 285 10.52 -3.21 -11.29
C GLY A 285 11.82 -3.98 -11.57
N PRO A 286 12.17 -4.97 -10.73
CA PRO A 286 11.33 -5.63 -9.72
C PRO A 286 11.28 -4.97 -8.33
N ASN A 287 12.11 -3.97 -8.06
CA ASN A 287 12.33 -3.35 -6.76
C ASN A 287 11.31 -2.22 -6.51
N VAL A 288 10.15 -2.59 -5.96
CA VAL A 288 8.96 -1.70 -5.97
C VAL A 288 8.39 -1.39 -4.59
N GLY A 289 8.80 -2.06 -3.52
CA GLY A 289 8.33 -1.79 -2.16
C GLY A 289 9.48 -1.36 -1.26
N ALA A 290 9.36 -0.19 -0.62
CA ALA A 290 10.31 0.25 0.40
C ALA A 290 9.61 0.72 1.68
N HIS A 291 10.38 0.76 2.76
CA HIS A 291 9.91 1.06 4.10
C HIS A 291 10.70 2.21 4.71
N LEU A 292 10.00 3.13 5.37
CA LEU A 292 10.55 4.17 6.20
C LEU A 292 10.05 4.02 7.64
N TYR A 293 10.88 4.39 8.60
CA TYR A 293 10.52 4.32 10.02
C TYR A 293 11.08 5.51 10.82
N ALA A 294 10.41 5.84 11.91
CA ALA A 294 10.81 6.87 12.86
C ALA A 294 10.23 6.57 14.24
N ARG A 295 10.97 6.91 15.31
CA ARG A 295 10.43 6.79 16.68
C ARG A 295 9.36 7.84 16.99
N ASN A 296 9.34 8.96 16.27
CA ASN A 296 8.37 10.04 16.41
C ASN A 296 7.86 10.48 15.03
N LEU A 297 6.61 10.95 14.97
CA LEU A 297 6.00 11.41 13.71
C LEU A 297 6.78 12.57 13.05
N THR A 298 7.38 13.44 13.87
CA THR A 298 8.23 14.56 13.43
C THR A 298 9.63 14.12 12.98
N GLY A 299 9.95 12.84 13.11
CA GLY A 299 11.25 12.26 12.77
C GLY A 299 12.26 12.23 13.94
N PRO A 300 13.56 12.00 13.63
CA PRO A 300 14.08 11.76 12.29
C PRO A 300 13.50 10.49 11.65
N TRP A 301 13.30 10.54 10.33
CA TRP A 301 12.83 9.41 9.53
C TRP A 301 13.98 8.76 8.79
N THR A 302 14.06 7.44 8.86
CA THR A 302 15.05 6.62 8.15
C THR A 302 14.36 5.89 7.00
N PHE A 303 14.94 5.98 5.80
CA PHE A 303 14.52 5.19 4.64
C PHE A 303 15.36 3.91 4.58
N ASN A 304 14.74 2.74 4.64
CA ASN A 304 15.45 1.47 4.51
C ASN A 304 15.90 1.28 3.05
N LYS A 305 17.23 1.36 2.83
CA LYS A 305 17.87 1.12 1.53
C LYS A 305 18.50 -0.27 1.42
N GLN A 306 18.49 -1.04 2.51
CA GLN A 306 19.15 -2.34 2.60
C GLN A 306 18.21 -3.45 2.12
N THR A 307 16.96 -3.39 2.53
CA THR A 307 15.97 -4.43 2.28
C THR A 307 14.71 -3.83 1.66
N LEU A 308 14.21 -4.49 0.61
CA LEU A 308 12.90 -4.16 0.02
C LEU A 308 11.78 -4.75 0.86
N ALA A 309 10.70 -4.00 1.02
CA ALA A 309 9.51 -4.48 1.71
C ALA A 309 8.78 -5.56 0.89
N TYR A 310 8.76 -5.42 -0.43
CA TYR A 310 8.21 -6.40 -1.37
C TYR A 310 8.72 -6.11 -2.80
N ASN A 311 8.56 -7.09 -3.70
CA ASN A 311 8.94 -6.97 -5.11
C ASN A 311 7.74 -7.27 -6.05
N THR A 312 7.95 -7.27 -7.36
CA THR A 312 6.90 -7.52 -8.37
C THR A 312 6.44 -8.98 -8.48
N THR A 313 7.08 -9.93 -7.78
CA THR A 313 6.71 -11.34 -7.85
C THR A 313 5.59 -11.66 -6.85
N VAL A 314 4.56 -12.34 -7.33
CA VAL A 314 3.47 -12.89 -6.51
C VAL A 314 3.48 -14.39 -6.68
N ASN A 315 3.59 -15.12 -5.56
CA ASN A 315 3.41 -16.56 -5.51
C ASN A 315 1.94 -16.85 -5.20
N TYR A 316 1.40 -17.92 -5.76
CA TYR A 316 0.01 -18.33 -5.58
C TYR A 316 -0.09 -19.68 -4.87
N ASP A 317 -1.21 -19.89 -4.19
CA ASP A 317 -1.54 -21.11 -3.45
C ASP A 317 -1.67 -22.36 -4.34
N ASP A 318 -1.92 -22.18 -5.64
CA ASP A 318 -1.86 -23.25 -6.65
C ASP A 318 -0.44 -23.66 -7.07
N GLY A 319 0.59 -23.08 -6.44
CA GLY A 319 2.00 -23.35 -6.70
C GLY A 319 2.59 -22.60 -7.89
N THR A 320 1.80 -21.75 -8.56
CA THR A 320 2.30 -20.89 -9.65
C THR A 320 2.81 -19.54 -9.14
N SER A 321 3.50 -18.80 -9.99
CA SER A 321 3.94 -17.43 -9.70
C SER A 321 3.74 -16.51 -10.91
N THR A 322 3.57 -15.22 -10.65
CA THR A 322 3.53 -14.18 -11.68
C THR A 322 4.51 -13.08 -11.33
N VAL A 323 5.33 -12.68 -12.30
CA VAL A 323 6.11 -11.44 -12.24
C VAL A 323 5.27 -10.34 -12.86
N LEU A 324 4.80 -9.43 -12.03
CA LEU A 324 3.95 -8.30 -12.42
C LEU A 324 4.77 -7.26 -13.20
N TYR A 325 4.12 -6.56 -14.13
CA TYR A 325 4.68 -5.39 -14.78
C TYR A 325 4.68 -4.17 -13.84
N ARG A 326 3.62 -4.01 -13.04
CA ARG A 326 3.52 -3.00 -11.98
C ARG A 326 2.90 -3.59 -10.73
N ARG A 327 3.37 -3.12 -9.58
CA ARG A 327 2.83 -3.42 -8.25
C ARG A 327 3.03 -2.19 -7.37
N GLU A 328 1.99 -1.37 -7.29
CA GLU A 328 2.03 -0.02 -6.72
C GLU A 328 0.98 0.10 -5.60
N ARG A 329 0.88 1.27 -4.96
CA ARG A 329 -0.12 1.56 -3.90
C ARG A 329 -0.17 0.55 -2.77
N PRO A 330 0.96 0.31 -2.07
CA PRO A 330 0.95 -0.60 -0.94
C PRO A 330 0.04 -0.06 0.16
N LYS A 331 -0.82 -0.92 0.71
CA LYS A 331 -1.52 -0.66 1.98
C LYS A 331 -1.56 -1.92 2.81
N LEU A 332 -1.42 -1.77 4.12
CA LEU A 332 -1.56 -2.89 5.05
C LEU A 332 -2.96 -2.88 5.66
N TYR A 333 -3.51 -4.08 5.87
CA TYR A 333 -4.68 -4.28 6.70
C TYR A 333 -4.25 -4.83 8.07
N PHE A 334 -4.82 -4.24 9.12
CA PHE A 334 -4.68 -4.65 10.51
C PHE A 334 -6.06 -5.02 11.05
N ASP A 335 -6.12 -6.03 11.92
CA ASP A 335 -7.30 -6.26 12.73
C ASP A 335 -7.43 -5.13 13.76
N SER A 336 -8.56 -4.43 13.78
CA SER A 336 -8.81 -3.33 14.71
C SER A 336 -8.87 -3.76 16.17
N ASN A 337 -9.02 -5.07 16.43
CA ASN A 337 -9.02 -5.65 17.76
C ASN A 337 -7.66 -6.23 18.16
N ASP A 338 -6.66 -6.24 17.27
CA ASP A 338 -5.32 -6.75 17.57
C ASP A 338 -4.45 -5.64 18.19
N PRO A 339 -4.14 -5.69 19.50
CA PRO A 339 -3.26 -4.71 20.12
C PRO A 339 -1.82 -4.81 19.61
N GLU A 340 -1.42 -5.94 19.01
CA GLU A 340 -0.08 -6.12 18.47
C GLU A 340 0.11 -5.42 17.12
N MET A 341 -0.97 -4.90 16.50
CA MET A 341 -0.91 -4.26 15.19
C MET A 341 -0.20 -5.14 14.15
N THR A 342 -0.48 -6.44 14.16
CA THR A 342 0.12 -7.38 13.21
C THR A 342 -0.44 -7.10 11.81
N PRO A 343 0.38 -6.80 10.79
CA PRO A 343 -0.11 -6.65 9.43
C PRO A 343 -0.55 -8.02 8.89
N LEU A 344 -1.78 -8.10 8.39
CA LEU A 344 -2.40 -9.36 7.94
C LEU A 344 -2.46 -9.50 6.42
N TYR A 345 -2.66 -8.38 5.71
CA TYR A 345 -2.75 -8.38 4.25
C TYR A 345 -2.05 -7.18 3.65
N LEU A 346 -1.33 -7.41 2.56
CA LEU A 346 -0.81 -6.38 1.67
C LEU A 346 -1.77 -6.20 0.50
N LEU A 347 -2.23 -4.98 0.31
CA LEU A 347 -2.98 -4.55 -0.86
C LEU A 347 -2.07 -3.83 -1.83
N ASN A 348 -2.25 -4.11 -3.13
CA ASN A 348 -1.58 -3.38 -4.20
C ASN A 348 -2.52 -3.18 -5.39
N GLY A 349 -2.31 -2.09 -6.14
CA GLY A 349 -2.72 -2.03 -7.54
C GLY A 349 -1.70 -2.80 -8.39
N VAL A 350 -2.16 -3.78 -9.17
CA VAL A 350 -1.28 -4.64 -9.96
C VAL A 350 -1.65 -4.67 -11.43
N GLN A 351 -0.62 -4.77 -12.27
CA GLN A 351 -0.75 -4.94 -13.71
C GLN A 351 0.17 -6.08 -14.16
N GLU A 352 -0.41 -7.05 -14.87
CA GLU A 352 0.35 -8.13 -15.48
C GLU A 352 1.02 -7.69 -16.79
N ASN A 353 2.11 -8.37 -17.16
CA ASN A 353 2.75 -8.16 -18.46
C ASN A 353 1.79 -8.47 -19.62
N ASN A 354 1.86 -7.70 -20.70
CA ASN A 354 1.03 -7.87 -21.91
C ASN A 354 -0.50 -7.83 -21.67
N SER A 355 -0.95 -7.21 -20.58
CA SER A 355 -2.37 -7.14 -20.18
C SER A 355 -3.16 -6.01 -20.87
N GLY A 356 -2.52 -5.24 -21.76
CA GLY A 356 -3.18 -4.20 -22.55
C GLY A 356 -3.80 -3.08 -21.71
N GLY A 357 -3.24 -2.76 -20.54
CA GLY A 357 -3.79 -1.73 -19.63
C GLY A 357 -4.72 -2.27 -18.55
N ARG A 358 -5.08 -3.57 -18.58
CA ARG A 358 -5.89 -4.20 -17.54
C ARG A 358 -5.13 -4.22 -16.22
N SER A 359 -5.81 -3.88 -15.15
CA SER A 359 -5.26 -3.87 -13.79
C SER A 359 -6.30 -4.31 -12.77
N TYR A 360 -5.84 -4.77 -11.62
CA TYR A 360 -6.72 -5.14 -10.53
C TYR A 360 -6.11 -4.83 -9.17
N THR A 361 -6.94 -4.90 -8.14
CA THR A 361 -6.49 -4.77 -6.75
C THR A 361 -6.23 -6.16 -6.20
N LEU A 362 -4.96 -6.46 -5.95
CA LEU A 362 -4.50 -7.71 -5.34
C LEU A 362 -4.52 -7.57 -3.82
N ILE A 363 -4.90 -8.65 -3.14
CA ILE A 363 -4.79 -8.79 -1.68
C ILE A 363 -3.94 -10.03 -1.43
N GLN A 364 -2.78 -9.86 -0.78
CA GLN A 364 -1.85 -10.94 -0.49
C GLN A 364 -1.73 -11.12 1.03
N PRO A 365 -1.82 -12.36 1.58
CA PRO A 365 -1.67 -12.59 3.01
C PRO A 365 -0.24 -12.33 3.48
N ILE A 366 -0.10 -11.91 4.73
CA ILE A 366 1.16 -11.67 5.41
C ILE A 366 1.23 -12.57 6.65
N GLY A 367 2.30 -13.37 6.72
CA GLY A 367 2.56 -14.28 7.83
C GLY A 367 1.45 -15.30 8.08
N SER A 368 1.59 -16.04 9.18
CA SER A 368 0.56 -16.96 9.67
C SER A 368 -0.62 -16.26 10.36
N GLY A 369 -0.47 -14.97 10.68
CA GLY A 369 -1.51 -14.15 11.34
C GLY A 369 -2.78 -14.03 10.49
N ALA A 370 -2.65 -13.92 9.17
CA ALA A 370 -3.78 -13.83 8.25
C ALA A 370 -4.70 -15.05 8.32
N GLU A 371 -4.13 -16.27 8.32
CA GLU A 371 -4.89 -17.50 8.42
C GLU A 371 -5.56 -17.64 9.80
N ALA A 372 -4.86 -17.24 10.87
CA ALA A 372 -5.42 -17.24 12.22
C ALA A 372 -6.60 -16.26 12.36
N TYR A 373 -6.50 -15.09 11.73
CA TYR A 373 -7.55 -14.08 11.66
C TYR A 373 -8.81 -14.62 10.97
N GLU A 374 -8.65 -15.23 9.78
CA GLU A 374 -9.75 -15.83 9.03
C GLU A 374 -10.44 -16.96 9.80
N LYS A 375 -9.67 -17.88 10.39
CA LYS A 375 -10.20 -18.99 11.20
C LYS A 375 -11.03 -18.48 12.39
N ARG A 376 -10.61 -17.39 13.03
CA ARG A 376 -11.33 -16.80 14.16
C ARG A 376 -12.68 -16.20 13.74
N LEU A 377 -12.78 -15.77 12.48
CA LEU A 377 -14.02 -15.26 11.89
C LEU A 377 -14.83 -16.33 11.16
N GLU A 378 -14.42 -17.60 11.24
CA GLU A 378 -15.08 -18.74 10.61
C GLU A 378 -15.09 -18.72 9.06
N PHE A 379 -14.02 -18.17 8.44
CA PHE A 379 -13.77 -18.24 6.99
C PHE A 379 -12.92 -19.43 6.55
#